data_AF-A0A3G1A6C6-F1
#
_entry.id   AF-A0A3G1A6C6-F1
#
_cell.length_a   1.000
_cell.length_b   1.000
_cell.length_c   1.000
_cell.angle_alpha   90.00
_cell.angle_beta   90.00
_cell.angle_gamma   90.00
#
_symmetry.space_group_name_H-M   'P 1'
#
loop_
_entity.id
_entity.type
_entity.pdbx_description
1 polymer ?
#
loop_
_entity_poly.entity_id
_entity_poly.type
_entity_poly.pdbx_seq_one_letter_code
_entity_poly.pdbx_strand_id
1 'polypeptide(L)'
;MLGHNIAEKVYYNISITGDRHVNLNISFYNDRDILIGGLYLEDASRNSSGWIILPESPYRVQAESTCATCRSRLDISLYYARFDRNVTDVLTLFGMFTSILGMSLLTGGLYEYLAKKKLEQKQNTKENTTEPGYTY
;
A
#
# COMPACT_ATOMS: atom_id res chain seq x y z
N MET A 1 2.09 27.84 -7.12
CA MET A 1 1.92 26.68 -8.04
C MET A 1 2.83 25.57 -7.56
N LEU A 2 2.26 24.50 -6.99
CA LEU A 2 3.02 23.29 -6.67
C LEU A 2 3.45 22.64 -7.98
N GLY A 3 4.67 22.08 -8.02
CA GLY A 3 5.21 21.42 -9.21
C GLY A 3 4.27 20.32 -9.70
N HIS A 4 4.20 20.17 -11.02
CA HIS A 4 3.55 19.02 -11.66
C HIS A 4 4.07 17.74 -10.96
N ASN A 5 3.18 16.87 -10.49
CA ASN A 5 3.45 15.57 -9.82
C ASN A 5 3.59 15.57 -8.28
N ILE A 6 3.35 16.70 -7.59
CA ILE A 6 3.24 16.69 -6.12
C ILE A 6 1.83 16.29 -5.71
N ALA A 7 1.70 15.18 -4.99
CA ALA A 7 0.46 14.72 -4.39
C ALA A 7 0.49 14.89 -2.87
N GLU A 8 -0.69 14.97 -2.25
CA GLU A 8 -0.81 15.14 -0.80
C GLU A 8 -1.59 13.99 -0.19
N LYS A 9 -0.96 13.24 0.71
CA LYS A 9 -1.63 12.22 1.50
C LYS A 9 -2.20 12.87 2.76
N VAL A 10 -3.50 12.75 2.94
CA VAL A 10 -4.22 13.26 4.11
C VAL A 10 -4.61 12.08 4.97
N TYR A 11 -4.06 11.99 6.17
CA TYR A 11 -4.55 11.08 7.20
C TYR A 11 -5.62 11.79 8.01
N TYR A 12 -6.72 11.11 8.27
CA TYR A 12 -7.81 11.64 9.07
C TYR A 12 -8.05 10.77 10.29
N ASN A 13 -8.42 11.43 11.39
CA ASN A 13 -9.03 10.80 12.56
C ASN A 13 -10.24 11.66 12.94
N ILE A 14 -11.41 11.07 12.84
CA ILE A 14 -12.70 11.73 13.01
C ILE A 14 -13.38 11.06 14.20
N SER A 15 -13.67 11.86 15.23
CA SER A 15 -14.49 11.43 16.36
C SER A 15 -15.82 12.15 16.32
N ILE A 16 -16.89 11.38 16.48
CA ILE A 16 -18.25 11.90 16.50
C ILE A 16 -18.90 11.47 17.80
N THR A 17 -19.34 12.44 18.58
CA THR A 17 -20.10 12.20 19.81
C THR A 17 -21.45 12.88 19.66
N GLY A 18 -22.53 12.11 19.71
CA GLY A 18 -23.88 12.63 19.52
C GLY A 18 -24.95 11.63 19.96
N ASP A 19 -26.18 12.11 19.97
CA ASP A 19 -27.38 11.35 20.31
C ASP A 19 -27.86 10.44 19.18
N ARG A 20 -27.37 10.65 17.95
CA ARG A 20 -27.73 9.90 16.75
C ARG A 20 -26.53 9.71 15.83
N HIS A 21 -26.65 8.74 14.93
CA HIS A 21 -25.72 8.57 13.83
C HIS A 21 -25.93 9.67 12.79
N VAL A 22 -24.82 10.17 12.25
CA VAL A 22 -24.80 11.25 11.24
C VAL A 22 -24.00 10.77 10.05
N ASN A 23 -24.39 11.17 8.84
CA ASN A 23 -23.52 11.01 7.69
C ASN A 23 -22.67 12.27 7.57
N LEU A 24 -21.37 12.08 7.36
CA LEU A 24 -20.41 13.15 7.22
C LEU A 24 -19.81 13.12 5.82
N ASN A 25 -19.93 14.24 5.12
CA ASN A 25 -19.22 14.47 3.86
C ASN A 25 -18.09 15.47 4.11
N ILE A 26 -16.85 15.07 3.85
CA ILE A 26 -15.70 15.99 3.88
C ILE A 26 -15.20 16.15 2.45
N SER A 27 -15.18 17.39 1.98
CA SER A 27 -14.76 17.77 0.64
C SER A 27 -13.54 18.69 0.70
N PHE A 28 -12.57 18.44 -0.17
CA PHE A 28 -11.32 19.20 -0.29
C PHE A 28 -11.31 19.97 -1.59
N TYR A 29 -10.97 21.26 -1.50
CA TYR A 29 -10.96 22.18 -2.63
C TYR A 29 -9.57 22.80 -2.81
N ASN A 30 -9.19 23.05 -4.06
CA ASN A 30 -7.97 23.81 -4.37
C ASN A 30 -8.19 25.33 -4.25
N ASP A 31 -7.16 26.10 -4.59
CA ASP A 31 -7.16 27.57 -4.56
C ASP A 31 -8.12 28.22 -5.58
N ARG A 32 -8.68 27.43 -6.49
CA ARG A 32 -9.69 27.84 -7.48
C ARG A 32 -11.11 27.35 -7.14
N ASP A 33 -11.32 26.87 -5.91
CA ASP A 33 -12.57 26.27 -5.45
C ASP A 33 -13.03 25.05 -6.25
N ILE A 34 -12.10 24.34 -6.91
CA ILE A 34 -12.41 23.08 -7.60
C ILE A 34 -12.27 21.93 -6.60
N LEU A 35 -13.25 21.01 -6.59
CA LEU A 35 -13.21 19.79 -5.78
C LEU A 35 -12.07 18.87 -6.25
N ILE A 36 -11.13 18.57 -5.36
CA ILE A 36 -9.97 17.73 -5.64
C ILE A 36 -10.02 16.36 -4.96
N GLY A 37 -10.97 16.17 -4.06
CA GLY A 37 -11.19 14.89 -3.39
C GLY A 37 -12.13 15.04 -2.21
N GLY A 38 -12.52 13.90 -1.63
CA GLY A 38 -13.41 13.88 -0.49
C GLY A 38 -13.55 12.49 0.09
N LEU A 39 -14.20 12.42 1.24
CA LEU A 39 -14.58 11.17 1.89
C LEU A 39 -16.00 11.31 2.43
N TYR A 40 -16.75 10.22 2.31
CA TYR A 40 -18.10 10.10 2.84
C TYR A 40 -18.11 9.01 3.91
N LEU A 41 -18.55 9.38 5.11
CA LEU A 41 -18.77 8.44 6.21
C LEU A 41 -20.27 8.29 6.41
N GLU A 42 -20.76 7.09 6.13
CA GLU A 42 -22.14 6.71 6.40
C GLU A 42 -22.27 6.17 7.83
N ASP A 43 -23.38 6.50 8.49
CA ASP A 43 -23.72 6.02 9.82
C ASP A 43 -22.58 6.20 10.84
N ALA A 44 -21.97 7.39 10.82
CA ALA A 44 -20.76 7.69 11.57
C ALA A 44 -21.10 7.81 13.07
N SER A 45 -21.08 6.65 13.72
CA SER A 45 -21.44 6.43 15.11
C SER A 45 -20.23 6.33 16.04
N ARG A 46 -19.03 6.23 15.46
CA ARG A 46 -17.77 5.92 16.13
C ARG A 46 -16.58 6.55 15.42
N ASN A 47 -15.45 6.58 16.13
CA ASN A 47 -14.17 7.04 15.62
C ASN A 47 -13.85 6.36 14.27
N SER A 48 -13.55 7.18 13.26
CA SER A 48 -13.15 6.73 11.93
C SER A 48 -11.77 7.29 11.61
N SER A 49 -10.87 6.42 11.18
CA SER A 49 -9.52 6.80 10.79
C SER A 49 -9.15 6.17 9.45
N GLY A 50 -8.38 6.89 8.66
CA GLY A 50 -7.93 6.40 7.37
C GLY A 50 -7.05 7.43 6.68
N TRP A 51 -6.90 7.25 5.38
CA TRP A 51 -6.15 8.17 4.56
C TRP A 51 -6.73 8.26 3.16
N ILE A 52 -6.52 9.41 2.53
CA ILE A 52 -6.81 9.65 1.11
C ILE A 52 -5.58 10.28 0.46
N ILE A 53 -5.46 10.12 -0.85
CA ILE A 53 -4.45 10.79 -1.66
C ILE A 53 -5.16 11.84 -2.50
N LEU A 54 -4.78 13.10 -2.31
CA LEU A 54 -5.25 14.22 -3.11
C LEU A 54 -4.24 14.48 -4.25
N PRO A 55 -4.73 14.82 -5.45
CA PRO A 55 -3.89 15.09 -6.62
C PRO A 55 -3.07 16.38 -6.48
N GLU A 56 -3.47 17.28 -5.58
CA GLU A 56 -2.77 18.52 -5.24
C GLU A 56 -3.04 18.91 -3.78
N SER A 57 -2.37 19.95 -3.28
CA SER A 57 -2.54 20.43 -1.91
C SER A 57 -3.88 21.16 -1.75
N PRO A 58 -4.71 20.81 -0.76
CA PRO A 58 -5.98 21.48 -0.53
C PRO A 58 -5.76 22.90 0.02
N TYR A 59 -6.53 23.84 -0.50
CA TYR A 59 -6.63 25.21 0.03
C TYR A 59 -7.76 25.33 1.06
N ARG A 60 -8.88 24.64 0.83
CA ARG A 60 -10.09 24.70 1.66
C ARG A 60 -10.64 23.30 1.92
N VAL A 61 -11.17 23.09 3.12
CA VAL A 61 -11.89 21.88 3.52
C VAL A 61 -13.30 22.26 3.94
N GLN A 62 -14.29 21.51 3.50
CA GLN A 62 -15.69 21.68 3.87
C GLN A 62 -16.21 20.37 4.45
N ALA A 63 -16.81 20.44 5.63
CA ALA A 63 -17.43 19.30 6.29
C ALA A 63 -18.94 19.57 6.42
N GLU A 64 -19.75 18.67 5.88
CA GLU A 64 -21.21 18.76 5.91
C GLU A 64 -21.80 17.52 6.56
N SER A 65 -22.70 17.74 7.51
CA SER A 65 -23.47 16.68 8.15
C SER A 65 -24.89 16.66 7.59
N THR A 66 -25.41 15.48 7.24
CA THR A 66 -26.76 15.36 6.66
C THR A 66 -27.90 15.46 7.68
N CYS A 67 -27.63 15.45 8.99
CA CYS A 67 -28.66 15.56 10.01
C CYS A 67 -28.79 17.01 10.53
N ALA A 68 -29.80 17.74 10.06
CA ALA A 68 -30.05 19.13 10.46
C ALA A 68 -30.55 19.29 11.91
N THR A 69 -31.04 18.23 12.56
CA THR A 69 -31.63 18.26 13.90
C THR A 69 -30.83 17.50 14.97
N CYS A 70 -29.70 16.88 14.61
CA CYS A 70 -28.86 16.14 15.54
C CYS A 70 -27.96 17.09 16.34
N ARG A 71 -27.81 16.85 17.64
CA ARG A 71 -26.78 17.51 18.46
C ARG A 71 -25.56 16.61 18.52
N SER A 72 -24.66 16.77 17.57
CA SER A 72 -23.39 16.05 17.52
C SER A 72 -22.21 17.01 17.63
N ARG A 73 -21.21 16.62 18.42
CA ARG A 73 -19.88 17.20 18.40
C ARG A 73 -19.02 16.38 17.44
N LEU A 74 -18.36 17.09 16.52
CA LEU A 74 -17.46 16.52 15.53
C LEU A 74 -16.05 17.04 15.80
N ASP A 75 -15.13 16.15 16.14
CA ASP A 75 -13.72 16.48 16.28
C ASP A 75 -12.95 15.82 15.11
N ILE A 76 -12.44 16.65 14.18
CA ILE A 76 -11.66 16.20 13.01
C ILE A 76 -10.20 16.57 13.22
N SER A 77 -9.31 15.58 13.17
CA SER A 77 -7.86 15.78 13.06
C SER A 77 -7.38 15.37 11.68
N LEU A 78 -6.70 16.28 10.98
CA LEU A 78 -6.12 16.07 9.65
C LEU A 78 -4.60 16.20 9.73
N TYR A 79 -3.88 15.21 9.20
CA TYR A 79 -2.43 15.20 9.10
C TYR A 79 -2.02 15.12 7.64
N TYR A 80 -1.16 16.03 7.21
CA TYR A 80 -0.78 16.19 5.81
C TYR A 80 0.65 15.71 5.59
N ALA A 81 0.83 14.86 4.57
CA ALA A 81 2.12 14.40 4.11
C ALA A 81 2.24 14.61 2.60
N ARG A 82 3.16 15.47 2.18
CA ARG A 82 3.44 15.74 0.77
C ARG A 82 4.45 14.73 0.24
N PHE A 83 4.23 14.26 -0.98
CA PHE A 83 5.16 13.37 -1.66
C PHE A 83 5.17 13.62 -3.16
N ASP A 84 6.31 13.33 -3.77
CA ASP A 84 6.45 13.31 -5.22
C ASP A 84 5.96 11.96 -5.74
N ARG A 85 4.91 12.00 -6.56
CA ARG A 85 4.26 10.81 -7.10
C ARG A 85 5.19 10.08 -8.07
N ASN A 86 5.94 10.80 -8.90
CA ASN A 86 6.86 10.18 -9.86
C ASN A 86 7.98 9.44 -9.14
N VAL A 87 8.55 10.04 -8.10
CA VAL A 87 9.61 9.38 -7.31
C VAL A 87 9.07 8.09 -6.69
N THR A 88 7.85 8.14 -6.15
CA THR A 88 7.20 6.99 -5.52
C THR A 88 6.89 5.88 -6.55
N ASP A 89 6.39 6.25 -7.73
CA ASP A 89 6.05 5.31 -8.80
C ASP A 89 7.30 4.64 -9.37
N VAL A 90 8.37 5.41 -9.62
CA VAL A 90 9.66 4.90 -10.09
C VAL A 90 10.24 3.93 -9.06
N LEU A 91 10.25 4.29 -7.78
CA LEU A 91 10.77 3.42 -6.72
C LEU A 91 9.97 2.12 -6.61
N THR A 92 8.65 2.20 -6.76
CA THR A 92 7.76 1.04 -6.76
C THR A 92 8.05 0.10 -7.94
N LEU A 93 8.20 0.66 -9.15
CA LEU A 93 8.57 -0.09 -10.35
C LEU A 93 9.93 -0.77 -10.19
N PHE A 94 10.95 -0.04 -9.73
CA PHE A 94 12.26 -0.61 -9.45
C PHE A 94 12.17 -1.76 -8.43
N GLY A 95 11.41 -1.58 -7.35
CA GLY A 95 11.17 -2.61 -6.35
C GLY A 95 10.52 -3.88 -6.93
N MET A 96 9.54 -3.72 -7.82
CA MET A 96 8.94 -4.84 -8.55
C MET A 96 9.97 -5.56 -9.42
N PHE A 97 10.74 -4.83 -10.23
CA PHE A 97 11.80 -5.41 -11.07
C PHE A 97 12.85 -6.16 -10.24
N THR A 98 13.34 -5.57 -9.16
CA THR A 98 14.34 -6.23 -8.28
C THR A 98 13.77 -7.47 -7.61
N SER A 99 12.48 -7.46 -7.26
CA SER A 99 11.82 -8.63 -6.67
C SER A 99 11.71 -9.77 -7.67
N ILE A 100 11.31 -9.48 -8.91
CA ILE A 100 11.25 -10.46 -10.01
C ILE A 100 12.63 -11.03 -10.30
N LEU A 101 13.65 -10.17 -10.40
CA LEU A 101 15.03 -10.60 -10.61
C LEU A 101 15.55 -11.48 -9.46
N GLY A 102 15.29 -11.08 -8.21
CA GLY A 102 15.66 -11.86 -7.02
C GLY A 102 15.01 -13.25 -7.03
N MET A 103 13.71 -13.33 -7.31
CA MET A 103 13.02 -14.63 -7.43
C MET A 103 13.57 -15.47 -8.59
N SER A 104 13.91 -14.85 -9.71
CA SER A 104 14.48 -15.53 -10.88
C SER A 104 15.86 -16.12 -10.58
N LEU A 105 16.71 -15.37 -9.87
CA LEU A 105 18.02 -15.84 -9.44
C LEU A 105 17.93 -16.96 -8.40
N LEU A 106 17.03 -16.83 -7.41
CA LEU A 106 16.80 -17.87 -6.41
C LEU A 106 16.29 -19.18 -7.04
N THR A 107 15.34 -19.07 -7.97
CA THR A 107 14.79 -20.24 -8.67
C THR A 107 15.83 -20.88 -9.60
N GLY A 108 16.60 -20.07 -10.34
CA GLY A 108 17.71 -20.55 -11.17
C GLY A 108 18.80 -21.26 -10.36
N GLY A 109 19.27 -20.64 -9.27
CA GLY A 109 20.26 -21.24 -8.38
C GLY A 109 19.76 -22.52 -7.71
N LEU A 110 18.49 -22.57 -7.31
CA LEU A 110 17.87 -23.80 -6.79
C LEU A 110 17.85 -24.91 -7.84
N TYR A 111 17.51 -24.59 -9.09
CA TYR A 111 17.50 -25.55 -10.18
C TYR A 111 18.89 -26.12 -10.47
N GLU A 112 19.91 -25.24 -10.52
CA GLU A 112 21.30 -25.64 -10.73
C GLU A 112 21.81 -26.52 -9.58
N TYR A 113 21.49 -26.17 -8.34
CA TYR A 113 21.83 -26.97 -7.17
C TYR A 113 21.19 -28.36 -7.20
N LEU A 114 19.88 -28.45 -7.50
CA LEU A 114 19.18 -29.72 -7.63
C LEU A 114 19.73 -30.58 -8.78
N ALA A 115 20.11 -29.96 -9.89
CA ALA A 115 20.73 -30.66 -11.02
C ALA A 115 22.11 -31.23 -10.65
N LYS A 116 22.97 -30.45 -10.00
CA LYS A 116 24.27 -30.90 -9.48
C LYS A 116 24.11 -32.06 -8.49
N LYS A 117 23.21 -31.92 -7.51
CA LYS A 117 22.92 -32.98 -6.53
C LYS A 117 22.43 -34.28 -7.18
N LYS A 118 21.59 -34.19 -8.22
CA LYS A 118 21.15 -35.38 -8.98
C LYS A 118 22.29 -36.05 -9.75
N LEU A 119 23.25 -35.27 -10.27
CA LEU A 119 24.43 -35.80 -10.96
C LEU A 119 25.37 -36.51 -9.97
N GLU A 120 25.64 -35.90 -8.81
CA GLU A 120 26.44 -36.50 -7.73
C GLU A 120 25.83 -37.82 -7.23
N GLN A 121 24.51 -37.87 -7.01
CA GLN A 121 23.82 -39.12 -6.63
C GLN A 121 23.95 -40.22 -7.70
N LYS A 122 23.88 -39.87 -8.99
CA LYS A 122 24.07 -40.80 -10.10
C LYS A 122 25.52 -41.31 -10.18
N GLN A 123 26.51 -40.48 -9.87
CA GLN A 123 27.91 -40.89 -9.83
C GLN A 123 28.18 -41.83 -8.65
N ASN A 124 27.74 -41.49 -7.45
CA ASN A 124 27.92 -42.34 -6.26
C ASN A 124 27.21 -43.70 -6.38
N THR A 125 26.08 -43.76 -7.10
CA THR A 125 25.37 -45.03 -7.36
C THR A 125 26.12 -45.90 -8.36
N LYS A 126 26.79 -45.30 -9.35
CA LYS A 126 27.64 -46.03 -10.31
C LYS A 126 28.92 -46.56 -9.65
N GLU A 127 29.60 -45.76 -8.83
CA GLU A 127 30.79 -46.19 -8.09
C GLU A 127 30.50 -47.40 -7.20
N ASN A 128 29.40 -47.38 -6.43
CA ASN A 128 29.01 -48.49 -5.56
C ASN A 128 28.56 -49.76 -6.31
N THR A 129 28.31 -49.71 -7.63
CA THR A 129 27.98 -50.90 -8.43
C THR A 129 29.17 -51.45 -9.21
N THR A 130 30.37 -50.82 -9.11
CA THR A 130 31.56 -51.24 -9.87
C THR A 130 32.61 -51.98 -9.05
N GLU A 131 32.37 -52.32 -7.78
CA GLU A 131 33.19 -53.31 -7.05
C GLU A 131 32.65 -54.73 -7.31
N PRO A 132 33.30 -55.56 -8.16
CA PRO A 132 33.07 -56.99 -8.13
C PRO A 132 33.71 -57.54 -6.85
N GLY A 133 32.86 -57.97 -5.91
CA GLY A 133 33.28 -58.85 -4.84
C GLY A 133 33.81 -60.15 -5.43
N TYR A 134 35.14 -60.27 -5.53
CA TYR A 134 35.80 -61.56 -5.64
C TYR A 134 36.15 -62.02 -4.23
N THR A 135 35.37 -62.98 -3.70
CA THR A 135 35.78 -63.81 -2.58
C THR A 135 36.17 -65.19 -3.12
N TYR A 136 37.41 -65.57 -2.86
CA TYR A 136 37.96 -66.91 -3.08
C TYR A 136 37.28 -67.96 -2.21
#